data_AF-A0A1Q3KZI2-F1
#
_entry.id   AF-A0A1Q3KZI2-F1
#
_cell.length_a   1.000
_cell.length_b   1.000
_cell.length_c   1.000
_cell.angle_alpha   90.00
_cell.angle_beta   90.00
_cell.angle_gamma   90.00
#
_symmetry.space_group_name_H-M   'P 1'
#
loop_
_entity.id
_entity.type
_entity.pdbx_description
1 polymer ?
#
loop_
_entity_poly.entity_id
_entity_poly.type
_entity_poly.pdbx_seq_one_letter_code
_entity_poly.pdbx_strand_id
1 'polypeptide(L)'
;MALQSKLFRGDPNLEAAAMSDPAHITLGARGDHVGKIQQALVALDGAKLSIDRIYGPLTAAAVKAYKRARDIVDRRRQTQADDIVGIMTMAVLDKEMLAKEKVPTGPVRIDPVLPEARPSPPSRGRLLLAFSIDVNFPVFPNGAPQTVRLESRTTGSFEIINGSSGTVRCTNVVPGGFADALKTALMFDPAEPSFIPQSRLNPVRRGPNANRPFESGGTFRVTSDRFTVQVDALMPGTAFIDASTATSANRVTLEVRAPKIVGLPVFSPPTKTRAGSRFISSADSEPNLSGRNEGRPVGPKGTGRKINIFGSGETPGFEDYTSDLGFSVFTIAKDGRPEDGTNSNMAIRPWTEDSDPNIGIKTGEASDICIRDSRVLPVTTKVLQRIAGPGCRITFSGTDRSTEAIANLKAAFPNVTPSEETANSLVLELP
;
A
#
# COMPACT_ATOMS: atom_id res chain seq x y z
N MET A 1 -49.46 6.51 -5.39
CA MET A 1 -48.59 5.58 -4.66
C MET A 1 -47.97 6.36 -3.51
N ALA A 2 -47.90 5.79 -2.30
CA ALA A 2 -47.15 6.42 -1.22
C ALA A 2 -45.64 6.33 -1.51
N LEU A 3 -44.92 7.44 -1.31
CA LEU A 3 -43.48 7.51 -1.56
C LEU A 3 -42.72 6.77 -0.45
N GLN A 4 -41.65 6.08 -0.82
CA GLN A 4 -40.94 5.14 0.06
C GLN A 4 -39.59 5.67 0.54
N SER A 5 -38.93 6.52 -0.25
CA SER A 5 -37.65 7.11 0.14
C SER A 5 -37.80 7.99 1.38
N LYS A 6 -36.80 7.98 2.26
CA LYS A 6 -36.67 8.85 3.43
C LYS A 6 -36.75 10.32 3.03
N LEU A 7 -36.21 10.69 1.87
CA LEU A 7 -36.22 12.06 1.37
C LEU A 7 -37.65 12.54 1.02
N PHE A 8 -38.49 11.68 0.43
CA PHE A 8 -39.80 12.09 -0.10
C PHE A 8 -41.02 11.64 0.71
N ARG A 9 -40.93 10.54 1.47
CA ARG A 9 -42.06 10.00 2.24
C ARG A 9 -42.62 11.02 3.24
N GLY A 10 -43.94 11.08 3.37
CA GLY A 10 -44.63 11.97 4.30
C GLY A 10 -44.65 13.44 3.88
N ASP A 11 -44.18 13.78 2.68
CA ASP A 11 -44.39 15.11 2.10
C ASP A 11 -45.71 15.15 1.32
N PRO A 12 -46.71 15.93 1.78
CA PRO A 12 -48.05 15.89 1.18
C PRO A 12 -48.07 16.39 -0.26
N ASN A 13 -47.20 17.34 -0.64
CA ASN A 13 -47.17 17.87 -2.00
C ASN A 13 -46.51 16.89 -2.96
N LEU A 14 -45.44 16.21 -2.54
CA LEU A 14 -44.79 15.19 -3.36
C LEU A 14 -45.66 13.94 -3.51
N GLU A 15 -46.34 13.52 -2.44
CA GLU A 15 -47.27 12.39 -2.50
C GLU A 15 -48.48 12.69 -3.38
N ALA A 16 -49.00 13.93 -3.35
CA ALA A 16 -50.03 14.37 -4.26
C ALA A 16 -49.54 14.36 -5.73
N ALA A 17 -48.35 14.88 -6.00
CA ALA A 17 -47.72 14.86 -7.33
C ALA A 17 -47.47 13.42 -7.85
N ALA A 18 -47.27 12.47 -6.94
CA ALA A 18 -47.12 11.05 -7.24
C ALA A 18 -48.46 10.30 -7.45
N MET A 19 -49.59 10.98 -7.31
CA MET A 19 -50.93 10.38 -7.39
C MET A 19 -51.88 11.06 -8.38
N SER A 20 -51.71 12.34 -8.65
CA SER A 20 -52.74 13.13 -9.33
C SER A 20 -52.14 14.13 -10.32
N ASP A 21 -52.65 14.14 -11.56
CA ASP A 21 -52.22 15.03 -12.64
C ASP A 21 -52.31 16.54 -12.26
N PRO A 22 -53.34 17.04 -11.56
CA PRO A 22 -53.42 18.44 -11.12
C PRO A 22 -52.38 18.85 -10.07
N ALA A 23 -51.75 17.89 -9.39
CA ALA A 23 -50.77 18.14 -8.33
C ALA A 23 -49.32 18.11 -8.85
N HIS A 24 -49.12 18.03 -10.17
CA HIS A 24 -47.80 18.06 -10.77
C HIS A 24 -47.06 19.36 -10.45
N ILE A 25 -45.76 19.24 -10.17
CA ILE A 25 -44.90 20.35 -9.80
C ILE A 25 -44.23 20.90 -11.06
N THR A 26 -44.45 22.18 -11.32
CA THR A 26 -44.01 22.87 -12.54
C THR A 26 -43.16 24.11 -12.23
N LEU A 27 -42.63 24.74 -13.29
CA LEU A 27 -41.93 26.02 -13.20
C LEU A 27 -42.74 27.05 -12.38
N GLY A 28 -42.06 27.72 -11.46
CA GLY A 28 -42.67 28.71 -10.56
C GLY A 28 -43.11 28.17 -9.20
N ALA A 29 -43.17 26.85 -9.01
CA ALA A 29 -43.44 26.24 -7.71
C ALA A 29 -42.35 26.61 -6.67
N ARG A 30 -42.74 26.73 -5.40
CA ARG A 30 -41.85 27.11 -4.30
C ARG A 30 -42.19 26.34 -3.03
N GLY A 31 -41.17 26.00 -2.25
CA GLY A 31 -41.31 25.40 -0.93
C GLY A 31 -40.48 24.13 -0.73
N ASP A 32 -40.64 23.50 0.43
CA ASP A 32 -39.76 22.41 0.88
C ASP A 32 -39.77 21.19 -0.06
N HIS A 33 -40.92 20.91 -0.67
CA HIS A 33 -41.07 19.86 -1.69
C HIS A 33 -40.15 20.10 -2.91
N VAL A 34 -39.99 21.36 -3.34
CA VAL A 34 -39.05 21.73 -4.41
C VAL A 34 -37.61 21.55 -3.96
N GLY A 35 -37.29 21.93 -2.73
CA GLY A 35 -35.97 21.71 -2.15
C GLY A 35 -35.57 20.23 -2.13
N LYS A 36 -36.50 19.34 -1.82
CA LYS A 36 -36.29 17.88 -1.87
C LYS A 36 -36.04 17.37 -3.29
N ILE A 37 -36.77 17.90 -4.29
CA ILE A 37 -36.52 17.58 -5.71
C ILE A 37 -35.11 18.00 -6.12
N GLN A 38 -34.71 19.24 -5.78
CA GLN A 38 -33.36 19.74 -6.05
C GLN A 38 -32.28 18.86 -5.39
N GLN A 39 -32.48 18.49 -4.12
CA GLN A 39 -31.59 17.57 -3.40
C GLN A 39 -31.46 16.22 -4.10
N ALA A 40 -32.57 15.64 -4.56
CA ALA A 40 -32.55 14.37 -5.27
C ALA A 40 -31.83 14.45 -6.62
N LEU A 41 -32.04 15.52 -7.40
CA LEU A 41 -31.35 15.73 -8.69
C LEU A 41 -29.85 15.92 -8.51
N VAL A 42 -29.43 16.66 -7.47
CA VAL A 42 -28.02 16.79 -7.10
C VAL A 42 -27.46 15.43 -6.70
N ALA A 43 -28.19 14.67 -5.88
CA ALA A 43 -27.74 13.38 -5.38
C ALA A 43 -27.66 12.30 -6.47
N LEU A 44 -28.65 12.20 -7.37
CA LEU A 44 -28.73 11.14 -8.37
C LEU A 44 -27.90 11.45 -9.62
N ASP A 45 -27.90 12.70 -10.09
CA ASP A 45 -27.31 13.07 -11.39
C ASP A 45 -26.14 14.07 -11.27
N GLY A 46 -25.76 14.47 -10.05
CA GLY A 46 -24.68 15.45 -9.85
C GLY A 46 -25.03 16.84 -10.39
N ALA A 47 -26.32 17.18 -10.46
CA ALA A 47 -26.78 18.46 -10.98
C ALA A 47 -26.17 19.63 -10.17
N LYS A 48 -25.65 20.65 -10.86
CA LYS A 48 -25.06 21.84 -10.22
C LYS A 48 -26.16 22.84 -9.83
N LEU A 49 -27.01 22.45 -8.89
CA LEU A 49 -28.14 23.26 -8.40
C LEU A 49 -27.88 23.78 -6.98
N SER A 50 -28.28 25.02 -6.74
CA SER A 50 -28.50 25.52 -5.38
C SER A 50 -29.84 25.03 -4.87
N ILE A 51 -29.90 24.55 -3.63
CA ILE A 51 -31.15 24.11 -2.99
C ILE A 51 -31.86 25.35 -2.41
N ASP A 52 -32.41 26.16 -3.30
CA ASP A 52 -33.08 27.43 -2.98
C ASP A 52 -34.59 27.28 -2.77
N ARG A 53 -35.13 26.06 -2.93
CA ARG A 53 -36.56 25.74 -2.82
C ARG A 53 -37.44 26.45 -3.86
N ILE A 54 -36.85 26.90 -4.97
CA ILE A 54 -37.54 27.56 -6.07
C ILE A 54 -37.41 26.73 -7.34
N TYR A 55 -38.54 26.40 -7.96
CA TYR A 55 -38.56 25.68 -9.22
C TYR A 55 -38.34 26.67 -10.35
N GLY A 56 -37.09 27.12 -10.50
CA GLY A 56 -36.64 28.03 -11.54
C GLY A 56 -36.19 27.32 -12.83
N PRO A 57 -35.72 28.08 -13.83
CA PRO A 57 -35.28 27.54 -15.12
C PRO A 57 -34.18 26.48 -15.01
N LEU A 58 -33.28 26.62 -14.04
CA LEU A 58 -32.21 25.65 -13.80
C LEU A 58 -32.75 24.32 -13.26
N THR A 59 -33.69 24.37 -12.30
CA THR A 59 -34.37 23.18 -11.78
C THR A 59 -35.17 22.48 -12.89
N ALA A 60 -35.87 23.23 -13.73
CA ALA A 60 -36.61 22.72 -14.89
C ALA A 60 -35.68 22.01 -15.90
N ALA A 61 -34.54 22.63 -16.22
CA ALA A 61 -33.54 22.03 -17.11
C ALA A 61 -32.95 20.73 -16.53
N ALA A 62 -32.69 20.70 -15.22
CA ALA A 62 -32.20 19.50 -14.54
C ALA A 62 -33.23 18.36 -14.54
N VAL A 63 -34.51 18.66 -14.30
CA VAL A 63 -35.60 17.66 -14.39
C VAL A 63 -35.72 17.12 -15.81
N LYS A 64 -35.67 18.00 -16.82
CA LYS A 64 -35.70 17.57 -18.22
C LYS A 64 -34.51 16.68 -18.58
N ALA A 65 -33.30 17.00 -18.10
CA ALA A 65 -32.12 16.17 -18.28
C ALA A 65 -32.27 14.80 -17.59
N TYR A 66 -32.73 14.79 -16.34
CA TYR A 66 -33.01 13.58 -15.57
C TYR A 66 -33.99 12.65 -16.30
N LYS A 67 -35.10 13.21 -16.81
CA LYS A 67 -36.12 12.47 -17.55
C LYS A 67 -35.61 11.94 -18.88
N ARG A 68 -34.78 12.70 -19.60
CA ARG A 68 -34.15 12.24 -20.86
C ARG A 68 -33.20 11.07 -20.63
N ALA A 69 -32.38 11.13 -19.57
CA ALA A 69 -31.43 10.07 -19.25
C ALA A 69 -32.12 8.73 -18.94
N ARG A 70 -33.36 8.78 -18.43
CA ARG A 70 -34.14 7.61 -17.97
C ARG A 70 -35.36 7.29 -18.82
N ASP A 71 -35.52 7.97 -19.95
CA ASP A 71 -36.65 7.78 -20.88
C ASP A 71 -38.04 7.88 -20.20
N ILE A 72 -38.17 8.85 -19.28
CA ILE A 72 -39.42 9.09 -18.53
C ILE A 72 -40.34 9.97 -19.36
N VAL A 73 -41.02 9.37 -20.34
CA VAL A 73 -41.98 10.04 -21.21
C VAL A 73 -43.30 9.26 -21.21
N ASP A 74 -44.41 9.95 -20.95
CA ASP A 74 -45.73 9.37 -21.21
C ASP A 74 -45.96 9.35 -22.73
N ARG A 75 -45.54 8.26 -23.37
CA ARG A 75 -45.65 8.06 -24.83
C ARG A 75 -47.08 8.11 -25.38
N ARG A 76 -48.09 8.07 -24.51
CA ARG A 76 -49.49 8.24 -24.92
C ARG A 76 -49.85 9.71 -25.15
N ARG A 77 -49.11 10.63 -24.51
CA ARG A 77 -49.40 12.08 -24.51
C ARG A 77 -48.28 12.91 -25.11
N GLN A 78 -47.05 12.44 -25.08
CA GLN A 78 -45.86 13.22 -25.44
C GLN A 78 -44.84 12.40 -26.21
N THR A 79 -44.13 13.07 -27.12
CA THR A 79 -43.02 12.50 -27.89
C THR A 79 -41.65 12.88 -27.34
N GLN A 80 -41.57 13.86 -26.43
CA GLN A 80 -40.34 14.32 -25.80
C GLN A 80 -40.53 14.50 -24.29
N ALA A 81 -39.44 14.37 -23.53
CA ALA A 81 -39.43 14.68 -22.10
C ALA A 81 -39.72 16.17 -21.84
N ASP A 82 -40.76 16.44 -21.07
CA ASP A 82 -41.06 17.75 -20.49
C ASP A 82 -40.19 18.06 -19.24
N ASP A 83 -40.42 19.22 -18.63
CA ASP A 83 -39.78 19.70 -17.41
C ASP A 83 -40.71 19.65 -16.18
N ILE A 84 -41.74 18.81 -16.22
CA ILE A 84 -42.76 18.67 -15.19
C ILE A 84 -42.48 17.44 -14.30
N VAL A 85 -42.51 17.66 -12.98
CA VAL A 85 -42.42 16.57 -11.99
C VAL A 85 -43.83 16.08 -11.69
N GLY A 86 -44.24 15.04 -12.40
CA GLY A 86 -45.53 14.37 -12.21
C GLY A 86 -45.40 12.91 -11.78
N ILE A 87 -46.49 12.14 -11.92
CA ILE A 87 -46.61 10.78 -11.39
C ILE A 87 -45.43 9.87 -11.77
N MET A 88 -45.10 9.79 -13.07
CA MET A 88 -44.00 8.95 -13.56
C MET A 88 -42.64 9.44 -13.04
N THR A 89 -42.42 10.76 -13.02
CA THR A 89 -41.17 11.36 -12.55
C THR A 89 -40.96 11.08 -11.07
N MET A 90 -42.01 11.27 -10.25
CA MET A 90 -41.97 10.98 -8.81
C MET A 90 -41.74 9.50 -8.52
N ALA A 91 -42.37 8.60 -9.27
CA ALA A 91 -42.17 7.16 -9.11
C ALA A 91 -40.72 6.74 -9.36
N VAL A 92 -40.08 7.28 -10.40
CA VAL A 92 -38.68 6.95 -10.71
C VAL A 92 -37.72 7.63 -9.74
N LEU A 93 -37.92 8.92 -9.42
CA LEU A 93 -37.13 9.64 -8.43
C LEU A 93 -37.18 8.92 -7.07
N ASP A 94 -38.36 8.50 -6.61
CA ASP A 94 -38.52 7.80 -5.35
C ASP A 94 -37.89 6.42 -5.36
N LYS A 95 -38.05 5.65 -6.45
CA LYS A 95 -37.42 4.34 -6.61
C LYS A 95 -35.90 4.44 -6.56
N GLU A 96 -35.32 5.42 -7.25
CA GLU A 96 -33.86 5.61 -7.30
C GLU A 96 -33.30 6.21 -6.02
N MET A 97 -34.00 7.18 -5.42
CA MET A 97 -33.64 7.67 -4.09
C MET A 97 -33.75 6.55 -3.06
N LEU A 98 -34.80 5.72 -3.08
CA LEU A 98 -34.92 4.56 -2.21
C LEU A 98 -33.77 3.56 -2.46
N ALA A 99 -33.42 3.30 -3.71
CA ALA A 99 -32.28 2.44 -4.03
C ALA A 99 -30.95 3.02 -3.51
N LYS A 100 -30.79 4.35 -3.56
CA LYS A 100 -29.62 5.06 -3.02
C LYS A 100 -29.62 5.16 -1.49
N GLU A 101 -30.79 5.19 -0.87
CA GLU A 101 -30.97 5.26 0.58
C GLU A 101 -31.00 3.88 1.26
N LYS A 102 -31.16 2.81 0.48
CA LYS A 102 -30.77 1.47 0.89
C LYS A 102 -29.27 1.45 1.08
N VAL A 103 -28.83 2.04 2.19
CA VAL A 103 -27.52 1.77 2.78
C VAL A 103 -27.39 0.25 2.77
N PRO A 104 -26.45 -0.33 2.03
CA PRO A 104 -26.30 -1.75 2.03
C PRO A 104 -25.90 -2.13 3.45
N THR A 105 -26.83 -2.87 4.06
CA THR A 105 -26.87 -3.13 5.48
C THR A 105 -25.91 -4.28 5.74
N GLY A 106 -24.68 -3.91 6.06
CA GLY A 106 -23.62 -4.85 6.40
C GLY A 106 -22.42 -4.11 6.98
N PRO A 107 -21.50 -4.81 7.66
CA PRO A 107 -20.24 -4.22 8.05
C PRO A 107 -19.48 -3.74 6.81
N VAL A 108 -18.64 -2.70 6.98
CA VAL A 108 -17.76 -2.23 5.91
C VAL A 108 -16.76 -3.33 5.56
N ARG A 109 -16.58 -3.59 4.28
CA ARG A 109 -15.66 -4.62 3.77
C ARG A 109 -14.66 -4.03 2.80
N ILE A 110 -13.47 -4.61 2.78
CA ILE A 110 -12.39 -4.25 1.87
C ILE A 110 -12.01 -5.55 1.15
N ASP A 111 -12.51 -5.71 -0.06
CA ASP A 111 -12.28 -6.91 -0.85
C ASP A 111 -11.20 -6.60 -1.92
N PRO A 112 -10.10 -7.36 -2.02
CA PRO A 112 -9.13 -7.20 -3.10
C PRO A 112 -9.76 -7.65 -4.42
N VAL A 113 -9.68 -6.79 -5.43
CA VAL A 113 -10.09 -7.06 -6.82
C VAL A 113 -8.89 -7.54 -7.65
N LEU A 114 -7.70 -6.99 -7.35
CA LEU A 114 -6.38 -7.37 -7.88
C LEU A 114 -5.34 -7.20 -6.75
N PRO A 115 -4.32 -8.07 -6.58
CA PRO A 115 -3.85 -9.12 -7.49
C PRO A 115 -4.29 -10.51 -6.98
N GLU A 116 -4.45 -11.51 -7.85
CA GLU A 116 -4.59 -12.87 -7.31
C GLU A 116 -3.31 -13.26 -6.57
N ALA A 117 -3.42 -13.49 -5.24
CA ALA A 117 -2.40 -14.16 -4.44
C ALA A 117 -3.03 -15.28 -3.60
N ARG A 118 -2.43 -16.46 -3.81
CA ARG A 118 -2.64 -17.83 -3.32
C ARG A 118 -3.47 -18.06 -2.02
N PRO A 119 -4.31 -19.12 -1.97
CA PRO A 119 -4.94 -19.56 -0.72
C PRO A 119 -3.92 -19.95 0.34
N SER A 120 -4.24 -19.65 1.61
CA SER A 120 -3.40 -19.91 2.78
C SER A 120 -3.04 -21.40 2.91
N PRO A 121 -1.81 -21.75 3.35
CA PRO A 121 -1.51 -23.13 3.74
C PRO A 121 -2.34 -23.52 4.98
N PRO A 122 -2.76 -24.79 5.12
CA PRO A 122 -3.59 -25.22 6.23
C PRO A 122 -2.83 -25.10 7.55
N SER A 123 -3.43 -24.44 8.54
CA SER A 123 -2.87 -24.32 9.88
C SER A 123 -2.94 -25.66 10.63
N ARG A 124 -1.79 -26.18 11.05
CA ARG A 124 -1.72 -27.02 12.26
C ARG A 124 -1.27 -26.12 13.40
N GLY A 125 -2.13 -26.03 14.41
CA GLY A 125 -2.08 -24.98 15.42
C GLY A 125 -0.88 -25.03 16.36
N ARG A 126 -0.57 -23.86 16.94
CA ARG A 126 -0.55 -23.60 18.38
C ARG A 126 -0.36 -22.11 18.65
N LEU A 127 -0.87 -21.72 19.83
CA LEU A 127 -0.93 -20.43 20.53
C LEU A 127 -0.07 -19.26 20.01
N LEU A 128 -0.70 -18.10 19.81
CA LEU A 128 -0.04 -16.80 19.73
C LEU A 128 -0.55 -15.90 20.85
N LEU A 129 0.37 -15.46 21.72
CA LEU A 129 0.15 -14.40 22.70
C LEU A 129 0.91 -13.16 22.19
N ALA A 130 0.23 -12.01 22.10
CA ALA A 130 0.84 -10.72 21.74
C ALA A 130 0.32 -9.62 22.68
N PHE A 131 1.26 -8.83 23.22
CA PHE A 131 1.06 -7.55 23.92
C PHE A 131 1.41 -6.40 22.94
N SER A 132 1.22 -5.10 23.14
CA SER A 132 0.33 -4.17 23.86
C SER A 132 0.50 -2.84 23.10
N ILE A 133 -0.55 -2.02 22.96
CA ILE A 133 -0.50 -0.53 23.03
C ILE A 133 -1.94 0.00 23.18
N ASP A 134 -2.12 0.89 24.15
CA ASP A 134 -3.35 1.62 24.46
C ASP A 134 -3.75 2.60 23.36
N VAL A 135 -4.86 2.31 22.69
CA VAL A 135 -5.80 3.29 22.11
C VAL A 135 -7.15 2.59 21.97
N ASN A 136 -8.24 3.28 22.32
CA ASN A 136 -9.62 2.80 22.14
C ASN A 136 -9.86 2.38 20.68
N PHE A 137 -9.82 1.09 20.39
CA PHE A 137 -10.26 0.53 19.12
C PHE A 137 -11.78 0.37 19.13
N PRO A 138 -12.50 0.77 18.07
CA PRO A 138 -13.83 0.23 17.85
C PRO A 138 -13.71 -1.29 17.69
N VAL A 139 -14.47 -2.03 18.50
CA VAL A 139 -14.57 -3.48 18.46
C VAL A 139 -14.93 -3.93 17.04
N PHE A 140 -14.08 -4.75 16.42
CA PHE A 140 -14.31 -5.31 15.09
C PHE A 140 -15.32 -6.46 15.20
N PRO A 141 -16.59 -6.30 14.75
CA PRO A 141 -17.53 -7.38 14.74
C PRO A 141 -17.24 -8.21 13.48
N ASN A 142 -16.57 -9.36 13.66
CA ASN A 142 -16.59 -10.51 12.74
C ASN A 142 -15.61 -10.54 11.53
N GLY A 143 -14.39 -10.03 11.64
CA GLY A 143 -13.35 -10.23 10.61
C GLY A 143 -12.07 -10.86 11.17
N ALA A 144 -11.59 -11.95 10.57
CA ALA A 144 -10.19 -12.35 10.75
C ALA A 144 -9.29 -11.24 10.15
N PRO A 145 -8.14 -10.92 10.76
CA PRO A 145 -7.21 -9.95 10.19
C PRO A 145 -6.83 -10.40 8.78
N GLN A 146 -7.17 -9.58 7.78
CA GLN A 146 -6.89 -9.86 6.39
C GLN A 146 -5.54 -9.26 6.00
N THR A 147 -4.64 -10.11 5.51
CA THR A 147 -3.35 -9.71 4.97
C THR A 147 -3.33 -9.95 3.46
N VAL A 148 -3.00 -8.92 2.68
CA VAL A 148 -2.84 -9.01 1.23
C VAL A 148 -1.40 -8.69 0.87
N ARG A 149 -0.78 -9.55 0.06
CA ARG A 149 0.59 -9.38 -0.41
C ARG A 149 0.59 -8.67 -1.76
N LEU A 150 1.42 -7.65 -1.90
CA LEU A 150 1.67 -6.95 -3.17
C LEU A 150 3.16 -7.02 -3.49
N GLU A 151 3.48 -7.24 -4.76
CA GLU A 151 4.86 -7.09 -5.22
C GLU A 151 5.23 -5.60 -5.28
N SER A 152 6.45 -5.26 -4.88
CA SER A 152 6.94 -3.89 -5.00
C SER A 152 6.92 -3.45 -6.47
N ARG A 153 6.56 -2.18 -6.72
CA ARG A 153 6.40 -1.57 -8.04
C ARG A 153 5.24 -2.13 -8.87
N THR A 154 4.18 -2.55 -8.20
CA THR A 154 2.93 -2.98 -8.83
C THR A 154 1.75 -2.19 -8.29
N THR A 155 0.60 -2.25 -8.96
CA THR A 155 -0.64 -1.63 -8.51
C THR A 155 -1.65 -2.71 -8.15
N GLY A 156 -2.19 -2.63 -6.93
CA GLY A 156 -3.33 -3.43 -6.48
C GLY A 156 -4.64 -2.65 -6.61
N SER A 157 -5.77 -3.36 -6.66
CA SER A 157 -7.11 -2.75 -6.68
C SER A 157 -7.95 -3.37 -5.58
N PHE A 158 -8.64 -2.52 -4.83
CA PHE A 158 -9.49 -2.93 -3.70
C PHE A 158 -10.86 -2.29 -3.84
N GLU A 159 -11.90 -3.06 -3.60
CA GLU A 159 -13.28 -2.60 -3.55
C GLU A 159 -13.69 -2.41 -2.09
N ILE A 160 -14.08 -1.19 -1.75
CA ILE A 160 -14.72 -0.86 -0.47
C ILE A 160 -16.21 -1.08 -0.65
N ILE A 161 -16.77 -2.01 0.10
CA ILE A 161 -18.19 -2.38 0.06
C ILE A 161 -18.86 -1.89 1.35
N ASN A 162 -20.06 -1.34 1.21
CA ASN A 162 -20.84 -0.70 2.29
C ASN A 162 -20.15 0.55 2.85
N GLY A 163 -19.38 1.25 2.00
CA GLY A 163 -18.57 2.39 2.39
C GLY A 163 -19.19 3.77 2.13
N SER A 164 -20.39 3.91 1.56
CA SER A 164 -20.92 5.16 0.96
C SER A 164 -20.96 6.42 1.82
N SER A 165 -20.78 6.31 3.14
CA SER A 165 -20.68 7.45 4.06
C SER A 165 -19.40 7.43 4.89
N GLY A 166 -18.41 6.67 4.46
CA GLY A 166 -17.20 6.36 5.20
C GLY A 166 -15.96 7.14 4.77
N THR A 167 -14.93 7.02 5.58
CA THR A 167 -13.58 7.46 5.26
C THR A 167 -12.68 6.24 5.16
N VAL A 168 -11.73 6.32 4.24
CA VAL A 168 -10.67 5.31 4.14
C VAL A 168 -9.32 5.97 4.13
N ARG A 169 -8.37 5.30 4.76
CA ARG A 169 -7.02 5.79 5.02
C ARG A 169 -6.00 4.72 4.68
N CYS A 170 -4.94 5.13 3.98
CA CYS A 170 -3.72 4.34 3.87
C CYS A 170 -2.72 4.81 4.95
N THR A 171 -2.11 3.89 5.70
CA THR A 171 -1.01 4.21 6.61
C THR A 171 0.19 3.33 6.31
N ASN A 172 1.37 3.94 6.19
CA ASN A 172 2.62 3.22 5.98
C ASN A 172 3.41 3.17 7.29
N VAL A 173 4.03 2.03 7.58
CA VAL A 173 5.03 1.92 8.65
C VAL A 173 6.40 1.87 8.00
N VAL A 174 7.14 2.97 8.12
CA VAL A 174 8.54 3.06 7.65
C VAL A 174 9.46 3.00 8.88
N PRO A 175 10.41 2.05 8.94
CA PRO A 175 11.47 2.08 9.93
C PRO A 175 12.44 3.25 9.62
N GLY A 176 12.54 4.22 10.54
CA GLY A 176 13.67 5.16 10.71
C GLY A 176 14.17 5.99 9.50
N GLY A 177 14.00 7.32 9.57
CA GLY A 177 14.97 8.29 9.03
C GLY A 177 14.84 8.74 7.56
N PHE A 178 14.09 8.05 6.72
CA PHE A 178 13.88 8.47 5.33
C PHE A 178 12.52 9.17 5.17
N ALA A 179 12.55 10.51 5.08
CA ALA A 179 11.37 11.35 4.90
C ALA A 179 10.82 11.26 3.46
N ASP A 180 9.50 11.17 3.34
CA ASP A 180 8.59 11.39 2.19
C ASP A 180 8.85 10.68 0.83
N ALA A 181 10.09 10.35 0.49
CA ALA A 181 10.48 9.76 -0.78
C ALA A 181 10.36 8.22 -0.85
N LEU A 182 10.13 7.54 0.28
CA LEU A 182 10.08 6.07 0.39
C LEU A 182 8.75 5.56 0.98
N LYS A 183 7.62 5.99 0.41
CA LYS A 183 6.31 5.46 0.82
C LYS A 183 6.23 3.96 0.52
N THR A 184 5.72 3.14 1.44
CA THR A 184 5.44 1.71 1.19
C THR A 184 4.33 1.56 0.16
N ALA A 185 3.21 2.26 0.37
CA ALA A 185 2.08 2.29 -0.55
C ALA A 185 1.52 3.70 -0.73
N LEU A 186 0.94 3.96 -1.90
CA LEU A 186 0.17 5.15 -2.20
C LEU A 186 -1.23 4.73 -2.65
N MET A 187 -2.27 5.36 -2.08
CA MET A 187 -3.66 5.05 -2.42
C MET A 187 -4.29 6.18 -3.22
N PHE A 188 -5.12 5.87 -4.20
CA PHE A 188 -5.81 6.90 -4.98
C PHE A 188 -7.15 6.40 -5.55
N ASP A 189 -8.01 7.36 -5.87
CA ASP A 189 -9.28 7.12 -6.57
C ASP A 189 -9.04 7.17 -8.09
N PRO A 190 -9.22 6.07 -8.83
CA PRO A 190 -9.03 6.05 -10.28
C PRO A 190 -10.04 6.92 -11.05
N ALA A 191 -11.18 7.27 -10.45
CA ALA A 191 -12.19 8.14 -11.05
C ALA A 191 -11.88 9.64 -10.88
N GLU A 192 -10.85 10.00 -10.11
CA GLU A 192 -10.48 11.39 -9.87
C GLU A 192 -9.71 11.99 -11.07
N PRO A 193 -10.26 12.99 -11.78
CA PRO A 193 -9.75 13.44 -13.09
C PRO A 193 -8.43 14.23 -13.02
N SER A 194 -7.92 14.54 -11.82
CA SER A 194 -6.66 15.25 -11.61
C SER A 194 -5.55 14.29 -11.18
N PHE A 195 -5.05 13.48 -12.11
CA PHE A 195 -3.83 12.69 -11.89
C PHE A 195 -2.62 13.62 -11.97
N ILE A 196 -2.25 14.23 -10.84
CA ILE A 196 -0.93 14.83 -10.66
C ILE A 196 -0.26 14.04 -9.52
N PRO A 197 0.78 13.23 -9.81
CA PRO A 197 1.40 12.31 -8.83
C PRO A 197 1.89 12.96 -7.53
N GLN A 198 2.04 14.28 -7.51
CA GLN A 198 2.59 15.04 -6.39
C GLN A 198 1.54 15.66 -5.46
N SER A 199 0.26 15.73 -5.84
CA SER A 199 -0.71 16.57 -5.12
C SER A 199 -1.78 15.82 -4.33
N ARG A 200 -1.74 14.48 -4.20
CA ARG A 200 -2.70 13.77 -3.33
C ARG A 200 -2.02 12.74 -2.43
N LEU A 201 -2.31 12.91 -1.14
CA LEU A 201 -1.77 12.20 0.04
C LEU A 201 -0.43 12.72 0.59
N ASN A 202 -0.50 13.93 1.16
CA ASN A 202 0.50 14.42 2.11
C ASN A 202 0.41 13.61 3.42
N PRO A 203 1.55 13.30 4.06
CA PRO A 203 1.56 12.71 5.40
C PRO A 203 0.77 13.60 6.37
N VAL A 204 -0.15 12.99 7.13
CA VAL A 204 -0.81 13.69 8.24
C VAL A 204 0.15 13.66 9.43
N ARG A 205 0.68 14.81 9.84
CA ARG A 205 1.48 14.91 11.07
C ARG A 205 0.64 14.50 12.28
N ARG A 206 1.12 13.54 13.05
CA ARG A 206 0.49 13.17 14.32
C ARG A 206 1.14 13.96 15.47
N GLY A 207 0.44 15.00 15.93
CA GLY A 207 0.76 15.75 17.15
C GLY A 207 1.64 17.00 16.97
N PRO A 208 1.79 17.82 18.04
CA PRO A 208 2.34 19.18 17.93
C PRO A 208 3.86 19.24 17.71
N ASN A 209 4.60 18.14 17.90
CA ASN A 209 6.06 18.14 17.95
C ASN A 209 6.66 17.21 16.90
N ALA A 210 7.60 17.75 16.11
CA ALA A 210 8.23 17.17 14.93
C ALA A 210 9.14 15.93 15.14
N ASN A 211 9.01 15.21 16.25
CA ASN A 211 9.86 14.05 16.60
C ASN A 211 9.11 12.71 16.66
N ARG A 212 7.92 12.59 16.08
CA ARG A 212 7.21 11.30 15.94
C ARG A 212 7.39 10.71 14.54
N PRO A 213 7.40 9.37 14.38
CA PRO A 213 7.47 8.75 13.06
C PRO A 213 6.36 9.29 12.16
N PHE A 214 6.73 9.69 10.96
CA PHE A 214 5.79 10.17 9.95
C PHE A 214 4.84 9.03 9.59
N GLU A 215 3.54 9.17 9.87
CA GLU A 215 2.53 8.33 9.23
C GLU A 215 2.38 8.85 7.79
N SER A 216 3.19 8.31 6.87
CA SER A 216 3.00 8.56 5.44
C SER A 216 1.73 7.85 5.00
N GLY A 217 0.78 8.61 4.48
CA GLY A 217 -0.56 8.11 4.21
C GLY A 217 -1.49 9.20 3.74
N GLY A 218 -2.73 8.84 3.44
CA GLY A 218 -3.74 9.83 3.08
C GLY A 218 -5.15 9.27 3.19
N THR A 219 -6.13 10.17 3.08
CA THR A 219 -7.54 9.89 3.35
C THR A 219 -8.41 10.32 2.18
N PHE A 220 -9.48 9.56 1.92
CA PHE A 220 -10.54 9.97 1.00
C PHE A 220 -11.90 9.61 1.59
N ARG A 221 -12.90 10.33 1.09
CA ARG A 221 -14.30 10.07 1.39
C ARG A 221 -14.82 9.11 0.34
N VAL A 222 -15.46 8.05 0.80
CA VAL A 222 -16.13 7.10 -0.07
C VAL A 222 -17.48 7.69 -0.48
N THR A 223 -17.76 7.75 -1.78
CA THR A 223 -18.94 8.44 -2.35
C THR A 223 -20.04 7.49 -2.81
N SER A 224 -19.75 6.19 -2.85
CA SER A 224 -20.64 5.13 -3.33
C SER A 224 -20.53 3.88 -2.46
N ASP A 225 -21.53 3.02 -2.50
CA ASP A 225 -21.57 1.80 -1.68
C ASP A 225 -20.49 0.80 -2.07
N ARG A 226 -20.20 0.74 -3.36
CA ARG A 226 -19.04 0.06 -3.94
C ARG A 226 -18.12 1.14 -4.48
N PHE A 227 -16.93 1.22 -3.91
CA PHE A 227 -15.95 2.23 -4.28
C PHE A 227 -14.61 1.56 -4.52
N THR A 228 -14.08 1.73 -5.73
CA THR A 228 -12.79 1.15 -6.11
C THR A 228 -11.67 2.10 -5.71
N VAL A 229 -10.68 1.56 -5.02
CA VAL A 229 -9.43 2.25 -4.71
C VAL A 229 -8.30 1.52 -5.44
N GLN A 230 -7.32 2.28 -5.92
CA GLN A 230 -6.06 1.73 -6.37
C GLN A 230 -4.97 1.99 -5.34
N VAL A 231 -4.07 1.03 -5.20
CA VAL A 231 -2.93 1.10 -4.30
C VAL A 231 -1.67 0.79 -5.09
N ASP A 232 -0.81 1.80 -5.26
CA ASP A 232 0.53 1.61 -5.78
C ASP A 232 1.44 1.10 -4.66
N ALA A 233 1.93 -0.11 -4.81
CA ALA A 233 2.96 -0.70 -3.97
C ALA A 233 4.31 -0.17 -4.45
N LEU A 234 4.95 0.69 -3.66
CA LEU A 234 6.16 1.42 -4.07
C LEU A 234 7.41 0.78 -3.47
N MET A 235 7.49 0.77 -2.15
CA MET A 235 8.63 0.26 -1.37
C MET A 235 8.21 -0.94 -0.53
N PRO A 236 9.10 -1.91 -0.25
CA PRO A 236 8.76 -3.01 0.64
C PRO A 236 8.50 -2.47 2.04
N GLY A 237 7.62 -3.15 2.75
CA GLY A 237 7.17 -2.73 4.07
C GLY A 237 5.76 -3.20 4.35
N THR A 238 5.20 -2.66 5.42
CA THR A 238 3.83 -2.94 5.80
C THR A 238 3.02 -1.65 5.75
N ALA A 239 1.89 -1.70 5.05
CA ALA A 239 0.92 -0.64 5.02
C ALA A 239 -0.44 -1.16 5.51
N PHE A 240 -1.36 -0.26 5.85
CA PHE A 240 -2.72 -0.62 6.27
C PHE A 240 -3.74 0.21 5.50
N ILE A 241 -4.81 -0.45 5.05
CA ILE A 241 -6.02 0.17 4.53
C ILE A 241 -7.06 0.13 5.65
N ASP A 242 -7.43 1.29 6.18
CA ASP A 242 -8.48 1.44 7.19
C ASP A 242 -9.71 2.01 6.52
N ALA A 243 -10.83 1.28 6.50
CA ALA A 243 -12.12 1.81 6.07
C ALA A 243 -13.05 1.91 7.27
N SER A 244 -13.71 3.06 7.45
CA SER A 244 -14.63 3.29 8.56
C SER A 244 -15.86 4.06 8.13
N THR A 245 -17.00 3.72 8.71
CA THR A 245 -18.27 4.44 8.63
C THR A 245 -18.69 4.84 10.05
N ALA A 246 -19.86 5.49 10.19
CA ALA A 246 -20.38 5.84 11.51
C ALA A 246 -20.67 4.62 12.42
N THR A 247 -20.84 3.44 11.82
CA THR A 247 -21.33 2.23 12.53
C THR A 247 -20.44 1.00 12.34
N SER A 248 -19.39 1.08 11.51
CA SER A 248 -18.53 -0.07 11.20
C SER A 248 -17.11 0.37 10.84
N ALA A 249 -16.13 -0.46 11.13
CA ALA A 249 -14.74 -0.26 10.71
C ALA A 249 -14.10 -1.59 10.31
N ASN A 250 -13.20 -1.55 9.34
CA ASN A 250 -12.45 -2.70 8.86
C ASN A 250 -11.03 -2.27 8.45
N ARG A 251 -10.07 -3.19 8.59
CA ARG A 251 -8.65 -2.97 8.31
C ARG A 251 -8.08 -4.13 7.51
N VAL A 252 -7.37 -3.81 6.43
CA VAL A 252 -6.55 -4.76 5.68
C VAL A 252 -5.08 -4.41 5.86
N THR A 253 -4.26 -5.40 6.19
CA THR A 253 -2.80 -5.26 6.19
C THR A 253 -2.25 -5.56 4.79
N LEU A 254 -1.46 -4.64 4.25
CA LEU A 254 -0.74 -4.79 3.01
C LEU A 254 0.71 -5.14 3.29
N GLU A 255 1.15 -6.31 2.84
CA GLU A 255 2.56 -6.69 2.83
C GLU A 255 3.15 -6.40 1.45
N VAL A 256 3.82 -5.26 1.31
CA VAL A 256 4.58 -4.96 0.09
C VAL A 256 5.94 -5.65 0.21
N ARG A 257 6.26 -6.50 -0.75
CA ARG A 257 7.48 -7.33 -0.74
C ARG A 257 8.17 -7.28 -2.09
N ALA A 258 9.49 -7.31 -2.07
CA ALA A 258 10.25 -7.42 -3.31
C ALA A 258 10.22 -8.87 -3.81
N PRO A 259 10.08 -9.08 -5.13
CA PRO A 259 10.19 -10.42 -5.70
C PRO A 259 11.60 -10.98 -5.50
N LYS A 260 11.74 -12.30 -5.65
CA LYS A 260 13.08 -12.91 -5.70
C LYS A 260 13.84 -12.33 -6.89
N ILE A 261 15.07 -11.90 -6.66
CA ILE A 261 15.95 -11.47 -7.74
C ILE A 261 16.43 -12.72 -8.46
N VAL A 262 15.98 -12.92 -9.70
CA VAL A 262 16.40 -14.03 -10.57
C VAL A 262 17.10 -13.45 -11.80
N GLY A 263 18.34 -13.86 -12.05
CA GLY A 263 19.03 -13.56 -13.30
C GLY A 263 19.26 -12.06 -13.57
N LEU A 264 19.69 -11.29 -12.56
CA LEU A 264 20.32 -10.00 -12.85
C LEU A 264 21.34 -10.21 -13.97
N PRO A 265 21.45 -9.28 -14.95
CA PRO A 265 22.48 -9.36 -15.98
C PRO A 265 23.78 -9.69 -15.26
N VAL A 266 24.34 -10.86 -15.58
CA VAL A 266 25.54 -11.36 -14.93
C VAL A 266 26.62 -10.38 -15.35
N PHE A 267 26.78 -9.32 -14.56
CA PHE A 267 27.99 -8.53 -14.56
C PHE A 267 29.13 -9.53 -14.42
N SER A 268 30.26 -9.30 -15.08
CA SER A 268 31.50 -9.86 -14.57
C SER A 268 31.56 -9.39 -13.13
N PRO A 269 31.31 -10.29 -12.17
CA PRO A 269 31.21 -9.90 -10.79
C PRO A 269 32.51 -9.19 -10.47
N PRO A 270 32.46 -8.04 -9.79
CA PRO A 270 33.68 -7.31 -9.46
C PRO A 270 34.65 -8.25 -8.75
N THR A 271 34.09 -9.18 -7.98
CA THR A 271 34.70 -10.25 -7.22
C THR A 271 34.77 -11.61 -7.94
N LYS A 272 35.97 -12.19 -8.11
CA LYS A 272 36.15 -13.61 -8.48
C LYS A 272 36.20 -14.57 -7.28
N THR A 273 35.35 -15.59 -7.32
CA THR A 273 35.50 -16.86 -6.60
C THR A 273 36.90 -17.51 -6.61
N ARG A 274 37.76 -17.54 -5.55
CA ARG A 274 38.91 -18.48 -5.52
C ARG A 274 38.94 -19.31 -4.23
N ALA A 275 38.95 -20.64 -4.36
CA ALA A 275 39.13 -21.55 -3.24
C ALA A 275 40.51 -21.34 -2.59
N GLY A 276 40.55 -21.16 -1.27
CA GLY A 276 41.78 -20.98 -0.49
C GLY A 276 42.38 -19.57 -0.48
N SER A 277 41.70 -18.56 -1.06
CA SER A 277 42.07 -17.15 -0.84
C SER A 277 41.81 -16.80 0.63
N ARG A 278 42.89 -16.47 1.35
CA ARG A 278 42.86 -16.17 2.80
C ARG A 278 42.45 -14.74 3.11
N PHE A 279 42.41 -13.86 2.12
CA PHE A 279 41.81 -12.53 2.20
C PHE A 279 41.75 -11.94 0.80
N ILE A 280 40.93 -10.91 0.64
CA ILE A 280 41.31 -9.76 -0.17
C ILE A 280 41.47 -8.60 0.79
N SER A 281 42.73 -8.31 1.06
CA SER A 281 43.13 -7.01 1.58
C SER A 281 43.01 -5.99 0.44
N SER A 282 42.96 -4.69 0.75
CA SER A 282 43.09 -3.63 -0.27
C SER A 282 44.38 -3.74 -1.10
N ALA A 283 45.32 -4.61 -0.73
CA ALA A 283 46.56 -4.88 -1.45
C ALA A 283 46.43 -5.97 -2.53
N ASP A 284 45.40 -6.83 -2.50
CA ASP A 284 45.13 -7.81 -3.56
C ASP A 284 44.24 -7.15 -4.62
N SER A 285 44.87 -6.64 -5.69
CA SER A 285 44.22 -5.74 -6.65
C SER A 285 43.13 -6.43 -7.50
N GLU A 286 41.89 -6.02 -7.27
CA GLU A 286 40.87 -5.97 -8.32
C GLU A 286 41.12 -4.71 -9.19
N PRO A 287 40.67 -4.68 -10.46
CA PRO A 287 40.61 -3.42 -11.18
C PRO A 287 39.78 -2.41 -10.37
N ASN A 288 40.39 -1.26 -10.08
CA ASN A 288 39.87 -0.19 -9.22
C ASN A 288 38.43 0.21 -9.62
N LEU A 289 37.45 -0.32 -8.90
CA LEU A 289 36.04 0.05 -9.04
C LEU A 289 35.80 1.32 -8.23
N SER A 290 36.27 2.43 -8.77
CA SER A 290 35.85 3.78 -8.37
C SER A 290 35.90 4.05 -6.86
N GLY A 291 36.92 3.57 -6.15
CA GLY A 291 37.10 3.82 -4.72
C GLY A 291 36.18 3.05 -3.77
N ARG A 292 35.49 1.99 -4.23
CA ARG A 292 34.87 1.01 -3.34
C ARG A 292 35.95 0.02 -2.92
N ASN A 293 36.37 0.02 -1.65
CA ASN A 293 37.38 -0.94 -1.19
C ASN A 293 36.72 -2.32 -1.07
N GLU A 294 37.11 -3.24 -1.95
CA GLU A 294 36.36 -4.46 -2.28
C GLU A 294 36.90 -5.70 -1.56
N GLY A 295 36.27 -6.10 -0.45
CA GLY A 295 36.47 -7.44 0.11
C GLY A 295 35.57 -8.48 -0.55
N ARG A 296 36.14 -9.62 -0.95
CA ARG A 296 35.38 -10.82 -1.33
C ARG A 296 34.97 -11.61 -0.07
N PRO A 297 33.96 -12.50 -0.16
CA PRO A 297 33.80 -13.54 0.87
C PRO A 297 35.06 -14.39 0.96
N VAL A 298 35.55 -14.60 2.18
CA VAL A 298 36.79 -15.35 2.43
C VAL A 298 36.46 -16.84 2.51
N GLY A 299 36.93 -17.61 1.51
CA GLY A 299 36.88 -19.07 1.46
C GLY A 299 35.51 -19.69 1.77
N PRO A 300 34.44 -19.37 1.03
CA PRO A 300 33.08 -19.78 1.38
C PRO A 300 32.96 -21.30 1.56
N LYS A 301 32.35 -21.74 2.67
CA LYS A 301 32.20 -23.16 3.01
C LYS A 301 31.23 -23.85 2.04
N GLY A 302 30.15 -23.16 1.65
CA GLY A 302 29.20 -23.65 0.66
C GLY A 302 28.40 -24.88 1.08
N THR A 303 28.29 -25.12 2.39
CA THR A 303 27.48 -26.20 2.97
C THR A 303 25.99 -25.86 3.07
N GLY A 304 25.62 -24.60 2.82
CA GLY A 304 24.26 -24.07 2.86
C GLY A 304 24.11 -22.86 1.95
N ARG A 305 23.15 -21.97 2.27
CA ARG A 305 22.90 -20.78 1.45
C ARG A 305 24.00 -19.74 1.66
N LYS A 306 24.42 -19.12 0.57
CA LYS A 306 25.42 -18.04 0.55
C LYS A 306 24.69 -16.73 0.38
N ILE A 307 24.74 -15.87 1.39
CA ILE A 307 23.89 -14.68 1.50
C ILE A 307 24.74 -13.43 1.51
N ASN A 308 24.37 -12.47 0.66
CA ASN A 308 24.97 -11.15 0.64
C ASN A 308 23.99 -10.15 1.23
N ILE A 309 24.35 -9.52 2.34
CA ILE A 309 23.50 -8.52 2.99
C ILE A 309 23.91 -7.14 2.47
N PHE A 310 22.96 -6.47 1.81
CA PHE A 310 23.06 -5.15 1.19
C PHE A 310 23.97 -5.03 -0.05
N GLY A 311 24.68 -6.07 -0.49
CA GLY A 311 25.38 -6.02 -1.79
C GLY A 311 24.44 -6.30 -2.97
N SER A 312 24.84 -5.93 -4.19
CA SER A 312 24.04 -6.07 -5.42
C SER A 312 24.84 -6.65 -6.57
N GLY A 313 24.74 -7.96 -6.80
CA GLY A 313 25.53 -8.66 -7.82
C GLY A 313 27.03 -8.59 -7.57
N GLU A 314 27.43 -8.21 -6.37
CA GLU A 314 28.82 -7.94 -6.00
C GLU A 314 29.62 -9.23 -5.80
N THR A 315 28.93 -10.34 -5.48
CA THR A 315 29.57 -11.60 -5.09
C THR A 315 28.97 -12.79 -5.85
N PRO A 316 29.77 -13.56 -6.61
CA PRO A 316 29.26 -14.71 -7.37
C PRO A 316 28.74 -15.82 -6.50
N GLY A 317 27.57 -16.34 -6.87
CA GLY A 317 26.95 -17.47 -6.18
C GLY A 317 26.41 -17.12 -4.80
N PHE A 318 26.32 -15.84 -4.45
CA PHE A 318 25.61 -15.35 -3.27
C PHE A 318 24.27 -14.76 -3.69
N GLU A 319 23.25 -14.97 -2.86
CA GLU A 319 21.93 -14.38 -3.02
C GLU A 319 21.89 -13.02 -2.31
N ASP A 320 21.46 -11.96 -2.98
CA ASP A 320 21.39 -10.62 -2.42
C ASP A 320 20.11 -10.40 -1.61
N TYR A 321 20.26 -9.94 -0.38
CA TYR A 321 19.18 -9.68 0.56
C TYR A 321 19.35 -8.35 1.28
N THR A 322 18.26 -7.83 1.81
CA THR A 322 18.28 -6.73 2.76
C THR A 322 17.75 -7.16 4.12
N SER A 323 18.38 -6.65 5.19
CA SER A 323 17.86 -6.73 6.56
C SER A 323 17.15 -5.44 6.99
N ASP A 324 17.23 -4.38 6.18
CA ASP A 324 16.73 -3.05 6.51
C ASP A 324 16.10 -2.38 5.27
N LEU A 325 14.89 -1.84 5.44
CA LEU A 325 14.15 -1.23 4.34
C LEU A 325 14.80 0.05 3.80
N GLY A 326 15.45 0.83 4.66
CA GLY A 326 16.16 2.05 4.29
C GLY A 326 17.34 1.82 3.34
N PHE A 327 17.85 0.58 3.29
CA PHE A 327 18.95 0.16 2.42
C PHE A 327 18.52 -0.93 1.41
N SER A 328 17.22 -1.08 1.20
CA SER A 328 16.65 -2.11 0.32
C SER A 328 16.81 -1.79 -1.18
N VAL A 329 16.88 -0.50 -1.52
CA VAL A 329 16.96 -0.01 -2.91
C VAL A 329 18.39 -0.05 -3.40
N PHE A 330 18.54 -0.43 -4.67
CA PHE A 330 19.77 -0.24 -5.41
C PHE A 330 19.49 0.12 -6.86
N THR A 331 20.54 0.49 -7.55
CA THR A 331 20.50 1.03 -8.89
C THR A 331 20.94 -0.01 -9.90
N ILE A 332 20.17 -0.22 -10.97
CA ILE A 332 20.55 -1.03 -12.13
C ILE A 332 20.54 -0.10 -13.36
N ALA A 333 21.63 -0.01 -14.14
CA ALA A 333 21.55 0.74 -15.39
C ALA A 333 20.67 0.02 -16.42
N LYS A 334 20.14 0.78 -17.38
CA LYS A 334 19.27 0.27 -18.46
C LYS A 334 19.91 -0.81 -19.33
N ASP A 335 21.24 -0.89 -19.35
CA ASP A 335 22.04 -1.85 -20.12
C ASP A 335 22.83 -2.83 -19.24
N GLY A 336 22.61 -2.83 -17.92
CA GLY A 336 23.39 -3.64 -17.00
C GLY A 336 24.84 -3.15 -16.82
N ARG A 337 25.08 -1.83 -16.75
CA ARG A 337 26.33 -1.23 -16.23
C ARG A 337 26.09 -0.48 -14.89
N PRO A 338 27.13 -0.08 -14.14
CA PRO A 338 26.99 0.95 -13.10
C PRO A 338 26.94 2.32 -13.79
N GLU A 339 25.84 3.06 -13.66
CA GLU A 339 25.79 4.47 -14.08
C GLU A 339 25.80 5.43 -12.89
N ASP A 340 26.44 6.56 -13.13
CA ASP A 340 26.68 7.77 -12.33
C ASP A 340 25.40 8.56 -11.97
N GLY A 341 24.30 7.86 -11.72
CA GLY A 341 23.14 8.42 -11.02
C GLY A 341 22.16 9.21 -11.88
N THR A 342 22.22 9.14 -13.23
CA THR A 342 21.36 9.98 -14.08
C THR A 342 20.27 9.25 -14.88
N ASN A 343 20.27 7.92 -15.03
CA ASN A 343 19.26 7.23 -15.86
C ASN A 343 18.96 5.75 -15.50
N SER A 344 18.84 5.43 -14.22
CA SER A 344 18.82 4.06 -13.74
C SER A 344 17.45 3.51 -13.30
N ASN A 345 17.20 2.24 -13.59
CA ASN A 345 16.07 1.50 -13.04
C ASN A 345 16.42 1.09 -11.59
N MET A 346 15.69 1.63 -10.61
CA MET A 346 15.89 1.21 -9.22
C MET A 346 15.31 -0.20 -9.02
N ALA A 347 16.08 -1.11 -8.46
CA ALA A 347 15.62 -2.42 -8.04
C ALA A 347 15.63 -2.51 -6.51
N ILE A 348 14.93 -3.52 -5.99
CA ILE A 348 14.75 -3.69 -4.56
C ILE A 348 15.13 -5.12 -4.17
N ARG A 349 15.97 -5.24 -3.13
CA ARG A 349 16.40 -6.54 -2.61
C ARG A 349 15.27 -7.24 -1.86
N PRO A 350 15.16 -8.58 -1.95
CA PRO A 350 14.26 -9.35 -1.12
C PRO A 350 14.64 -9.20 0.35
N TRP A 351 13.63 -9.25 1.22
CA TRP A 351 13.83 -9.12 2.65
C TRP A 351 14.16 -10.49 3.25
N THR A 352 15.16 -10.54 4.13
CA THR A 352 15.49 -11.77 4.85
C THR A 352 14.32 -12.35 5.65
N GLU A 353 13.44 -11.50 6.19
CA GLU A 353 12.24 -11.83 6.98
C GLU A 353 11.01 -12.19 6.12
N ASP A 354 11.13 -12.26 4.80
CA ASP A 354 9.98 -12.51 3.94
C ASP A 354 9.22 -13.79 4.34
N SER A 355 7.90 -13.67 4.46
CA SER A 355 6.99 -14.76 4.85
C SER A 355 6.86 -15.85 3.79
N ASP A 356 7.22 -15.56 2.53
CA ASP A 356 7.28 -16.56 1.48
C ASP A 356 8.53 -17.45 1.67
N PRO A 357 8.38 -18.77 1.92
CA PRO A 357 9.50 -19.66 2.17
C PRO A 357 10.45 -19.85 0.96
N ASN A 358 10.05 -19.43 -0.24
CA ASN A 358 10.92 -19.44 -1.43
C ASN A 358 11.77 -18.18 -1.57
N ILE A 359 11.39 -17.12 -0.85
CA ILE A 359 12.05 -15.81 -0.88
C ILE A 359 12.80 -15.57 0.42
N GLY A 360 12.18 -15.75 1.59
CA GLY A 360 12.81 -15.48 2.88
C GLY A 360 14.01 -16.39 3.18
N ILE A 361 14.73 -16.07 4.25
CA ILE A 361 15.80 -16.91 4.77
C ILE A 361 15.36 -17.47 6.12
N LYS A 362 15.36 -18.80 6.23
CA LYS A 362 14.98 -19.48 7.47
C LYS A 362 16.08 -19.33 8.52
N THR A 363 15.69 -19.53 9.78
CA THR A 363 16.64 -19.57 10.89
C THR A 363 17.70 -20.65 10.64
N GLY A 364 18.96 -20.26 10.75
CA GLY A 364 20.11 -21.17 10.60
C GLY A 364 20.37 -21.71 9.19
N GLU A 365 19.82 -21.09 8.14
CA GLU A 365 19.92 -21.58 6.77
C GLU A 365 21.19 -21.12 6.03
N ALA A 366 21.78 -20.01 6.46
CA ALA A 366 22.96 -19.45 5.82
C ALA A 366 24.23 -20.16 6.31
N SER A 367 25.07 -20.62 5.37
CA SER A 367 26.43 -21.11 5.68
C SER A 367 27.50 -20.04 5.54
N ASP A 368 27.23 -19.05 4.70
CA ASP A 368 28.18 -17.97 4.39
C ASP A 368 27.40 -16.67 4.28
N ILE A 369 27.77 -15.67 5.07
CA ILE A 369 27.16 -14.34 5.04
C ILE A 369 28.25 -13.31 4.73
N CYS A 370 28.03 -12.50 3.71
CA CYS A 370 28.94 -11.42 3.30
C CYS A 370 28.26 -10.06 3.50
N ILE A 371 29.03 -9.08 3.98
CA ILE A 371 28.60 -7.69 4.16
C ILE A 371 29.73 -6.78 3.64
N ARG A 372 29.39 -5.88 2.71
CA ARG A 372 30.37 -5.00 2.04
C ARG A 372 29.99 -3.54 2.17
N ASP A 373 30.92 -2.74 2.70
CA ASP A 373 30.86 -1.28 2.88
C ASP A 373 29.48 -0.77 3.35
N SER A 374 28.81 -1.59 4.16
CA SER A 374 27.43 -1.40 4.59
C SER A 374 27.37 -1.24 6.09
N ARG A 375 26.43 -0.41 6.56
CA ARG A 375 26.21 -0.22 7.99
C ARG A 375 25.70 -1.50 8.61
N VAL A 376 26.33 -1.92 9.71
CA VAL A 376 25.83 -3.01 10.54
C VAL A 376 25.02 -2.39 11.69
N LEU A 377 23.72 -2.26 11.47
CA LEU A 377 22.78 -1.71 12.46
C LEU A 377 22.34 -2.81 13.44
N PRO A 378 21.74 -2.45 14.60
CA PRO A 378 21.19 -3.43 15.55
C PRO A 378 20.13 -4.35 14.94
N VAL A 379 19.40 -3.89 13.91
CA VAL A 379 18.47 -4.75 13.16
C VAL A 379 19.23 -5.78 12.33
N THR A 380 20.31 -5.35 11.65
CA THR A 380 21.18 -6.24 10.87
C THR A 380 21.80 -7.31 11.74
N THR A 381 22.35 -6.99 12.91
CA THR A 381 22.98 -8.00 13.78
C THR A 381 21.99 -9.05 14.26
N LYS A 382 20.76 -8.68 14.60
CA LYS A 382 19.68 -9.63 14.93
C LYS A 382 19.36 -10.56 13.76
N VAL A 383 19.33 -10.02 12.54
CA VAL A 383 19.14 -10.82 11.33
C VAL A 383 20.28 -11.83 11.18
N LEU A 384 21.53 -11.40 11.31
CA LEU A 384 22.70 -12.27 11.21
C LEU A 384 22.63 -13.42 12.21
N GLN A 385 22.35 -13.13 13.48
CA GLN A 385 22.20 -14.15 14.53
C GLN A 385 21.09 -15.15 14.21
N ARG A 386 20.00 -14.70 13.58
CA ARG A 386 18.88 -15.57 13.21
C ARG A 386 19.22 -16.47 12.02
N ILE A 387 19.76 -15.90 10.94
CA ILE A 387 19.90 -16.64 9.66
C ILE A 387 21.16 -17.50 9.62
N ALA A 388 22.18 -17.17 10.42
CA ALA A 388 23.44 -17.90 10.44
C ALA A 388 23.26 -19.30 11.04
N GLY A 389 23.59 -20.34 10.26
CA GLY A 389 23.59 -21.73 10.69
C GLY A 389 24.80 -22.13 11.52
N PRO A 390 24.83 -23.37 12.05
CA PRO A 390 26.01 -23.92 12.70
C PRO A 390 27.21 -23.91 11.75
N GLY A 391 28.38 -23.49 12.25
CA GLY A 391 29.58 -23.38 11.41
C GLY A 391 29.55 -22.22 10.39
N CYS A 392 28.52 -21.37 10.41
CA CYS A 392 28.36 -20.28 9.44
C CYS A 392 29.57 -19.33 9.50
N ARG A 393 30.06 -18.93 8.34
CA ARG A 393 31.11 -17.92 8.22
C ARG A 393 30.49 -16.56 7.91
N ILE A 394 30.81 -15.56 8.72
CA ILE A 394 30.41 -14.18 8.51
C ILE A 394 31.65 -13.39 8.10
N THR A 395 31.61 -12.75 6.94
CA THR A 395 32.68 -11.90 6.42
C THR A 395 32.19 -10.47 6.27
N PHE A 396 32.91 -9.54 6.88
CA PHE A 396 32.71 -8.12 6.71
C PHE A 396 33.95 -7.46 6.11
N SER A 397 33.73 -6.54 5.17
CA SER A 397 34.77 -5.66 4.62
C SER A 397 34.17 -4.29 4.32
N GLY A 398 34.92 -3.22 4.60
CA GLY A 398 34.49 -1.86 4.29
C GLY A 398 35.65 -0.87 4.19
N THR A 399 35.31 0.41 4.24
CA THR A 399 36.25 1.54 4.22
C THR A 399 36.67 1.97 5.63
N ASP A 400 37.44 3.06 5.76
CA ASP A 400 37.98 3.57 7.04
C ASP A 400 36.92 3.98 8.08
N ARG A 401 35.62 3.91 7.73
CA ARG A 401 34.48 4.09 8.64
C ARG A 401 33.95 2.77 9.21
N SER A 402 34.66 1.66 9.00
CA SER A 402 34.26 0.30 9.38
C SER A 402 34.27 0.01 10.89
N THR A 403 34.87 0.88 11.70
CA THR A 403 35.06 0.67 13.14
C THR A 403 33.76 0.38 13.87
N GLU A 404 32.69 1.12 13.56
CA GLU A 404 31.38 0.92 14.19
C GLU A 404 30.76 -0.41 13.78
N ALA A 405 30.87 -0.78 12.49
CA ALA A 405 30.32 -2.04 11.99
C ALA A 405 31.03 -3.25 12.61
N ILE A 406 32.36 -3.23 12.70
CA ILE A 406 33.16 -4.28 13.34
C ILE A 406 32.81 -4.38 14.84
N ALA A 407 32.69 -3.25 15.54
CA ALA A 407 32.28 -3.23 16.95
C ALA A 407 30.89 -3.85 17.15
N ASN A 408 29.92 -3.50 16.29
CA ASN A 408 28.56 -4.05 16.36
C ASN A 408 28.53 -5.56 16.07
N LEU A 409 29.33 -6.05 15.11
CA LEU A 409 29.46 -7.48 14.83
C LEU A 409 30.05 -8.24 16.03
N LYS A 410 31.12 -7.72 16.64
CA LYS A 410 31.73 -8.31 17.84
C LYS A 410 30.76 -8.34 19.01
N ALA A 411 30.01 -7.26 19.23
CA ALA A 411 29.00 -7.19 20.27
C ALA A 411 27.85 -8.18 20.03
N ALA A 412 27.50 -8.46 18.77
CA ALA A 412 26.49 -9.43 18.40
C ALA A 412 26.97 -10.89 18.57
N PHE A 413 28.27 -11.14 18.44
CA PHE A 413 28.88 -12.46 18.56
C PHE A 413 30.00 -12.46 19.61
N PRO A 414 29.69 -12.19 20.89
CA PRO A 414 30.71 -11.93 21.92
C PRO A 414 31.56 -13.16 22.25
N ASN A 415 31.05 -14.36 21.99
CA ASN A 415 31.73 -15.64 22.28
C ASN A 415 32.49 -16.19 21.06
N VAL A 416 32.54 -15.44 19.96
CA VAL A 416 33.21 -15.87 18.73
C VAL A 416 34.50 -15.07 18.59
N THR A 417 35.63 -15.74 18.78
CA THR A 417 36.92 -15.15 18.47
C THR A 417 37.03 -14.99 16.95
N PRO A 418 37.28 -13.79 16.42
CA PRO A 418 37.51 -13.62 15.00
C PRO A 418 38.64 -14.51 14.55
N SER A 419 38.42 -15.30 13.49
CA SER A 419 39.51 -16.06 12.87
C SER A 419 40.52 -15.09 12.25
N GLU A 420 40.03 -13.93 11.81
CA GLU A 420 40.81 -12.88 11.18
C GLU A 420 40.21 -11.49 11.44
N GLU A 421 41.06 -10.47 11.62
CA GLU A 421 40.65 -9.08 11.89
C GLU A 421 41.69 -8.08 11.37
N THR A 422 41.22 -7.01 10.70
CA THR A 422 42.00 -5.81 10.38
C THR A 422 41.20 -4.55 10.74
N ALA A 423 41.75 -3.36 10.50
CA ALA A 423 41.03 -2.10 10.69
C ALA A 423 39.72 -2.00 9.88
N ASN A 424 39.68 -2.68 8.73
CA ASN A 424 38.60 -2.56 7.73
C ASN A 424 37.93 -3.90 7.38
N SER A 425 38.30 -5.00 8.05
CA SER A 425 37.74 -6.32 7.76
C SER A 425 37.64 -7.21 9.00
N LEU A 426 36.68 -8.13 8.98
CA LEU A 426 36.42 -9.07 10.08
C LEU A 426 35.89 -10.39 9.52
N VAL A 427 36.42 -11.51 10.02
CA VAL A 427 35.89 -12.85 9.74
C VAL A 427 35.52 -13.53 11.06
N LEU A 428 34.26 -13.94 11.17
CA LEU A 428 33.74 -14.71 12.28
C LEU A 428 33.38 -16.11 11.79
N GLU A 429 33.85 -17.12 12.50
CA GLU A 429 33.40 -18.50 12.31
C GLU A 429 32.54 -18.89 13.49
N LEU A 430 31.24 -19.03 13.23
CA LEU A 430 30.31 -19.47 14.27
C LEU A 430 30.58 -20.94 14.61
N PRO A 431 30.39 -21.34 15.89
CA PRO A 431 30.57 -22.71 16.34
C PRO A 431 29.59 -23.70 15.70
#